data_AF-A0A2B5Y4Y2-F1
#
_entry.id   AF-A0A2B5Y4Y2-F1
#
_cell.length_a   1.000
_cell.length_b   1.000
_cell.length_c   1.000
_cell.angle_alpha   90.00
_cell.angle_beta   90.00
_cell.angle_gamma   90.00
#
_symmetry.space_group_name_H-M   'P 1'
#
loop_
_entity.id
_entity.type
_entity.pdbx_description
1 polymer ?
#
loop_
_entity_poly.entity_id
_entity_poly.type
_entity_poly.pdbx_seq_one_letter_code
_entity_poly.pdbx_strand_id
1 'polypeptide(L)'
;MEQQRNWLQATVERNEDNTLHIKWENNIEEVRIYWSTSPNHIEENGELFVTVNGESSCTIENPSENERPYFRLVGSNGQVVTVAERRLPLQGAFNFRDMGGYETTEGRKVKWGKLYRSEELAGLTEWDIEYLQKSGLKLICDYRTDFEVKHKPNPEITGARQVCLPVMQDLAKDLNINEFFQVGDLSMLGKPGEYLVKMNQDFVSGNEAFVSFLQLAQNSENLPLVNHCTAGKDRTGFGSALLLLLLGVPEKTVMEDYLLSNGFREKLNEKMMAFLGAKLQNDESRAILGAMFEARAEYLQAAINEIQKQYGSVEAYAEKALGFTKESLEEMKVLLLEEK
;
A
#
# COMPACT_ATOMS: atom_id res chain seq x y z
N MET A 1 8.98 -9.50 -33.84
CA MET A 1 10.01 -9.66 -32.79
C MET A 1 9.92 -8.42 -31.92
N GLU A 2 9.01 -8.43 -30.96
CA GLU A 2 8.93 -7.35 -29.95
C GLU A 2 10.18 -7.45 -29.09
N GLN A 3 11.00 -6.39 -29.09
CA GLN A 3 12.00 -6.21 -28.06
C GLN A 3 11.25 -6.02 -26.74
N GLN A 4 11.06 -7.11 -26.02
CA GLN A 4 10.73 -7.10 -24.61
C GLN A 4 11.89 -6.34 -23.94
N ARG A 5 11.71 -5.03 -23.70
CA ARG A 5 12.63 -4.26 -22.85
C ARG A 5 12.52 -4.90 -21.48
N ASN A 6 13.41 -5.84 -21.18
CA ASN A 6 13.56 -6.36 -19.85
C ASN A 6 14.00 -5.17 -19.00
N TRP A 7 13.09 -4.62 -18.20
CA TRP A 7 13.50 -3.72 -17.14
C TRP A 7 14.44 -4.48 -16.22
N LEU A 8 15.46 -3.80 -15.71
CA LEU A 8 16.16 -4.33 -14.55
C LEU A 8 15.12 -4.45 -13.42
N GLN A 9 14.95 -5.65 -12.86
CA GLN A 9 14.20 -5.79 -11.62
C GLN A 9 15.16 -5.52 -10.48
N ALA A 10 14.75 -4.66 -9.55
CA ALA A 10 15.57 -4.30 -8.41
C ALA A 10 14.72 -4.10 -7.16
N THR A 11 15.33 -4.34 -6.00
CA THR A 11 14.74 -4.10 -4.69
C THR A 11 15.71 -3.30 -3.82
N VAL A 12 15.15 -2.57 -2.85
CA VAL A 12 15.90 -1.90 -1.79
C VAL A 12 15.29 -2.32 -0.46
N GLU A 13 16.12 -2.86 0.42
CA GLU A 13 15.75 -3.29 1.75
C GLU A 13 16.66 -2.61 2.77
N ARG A 14 16.11 -2.19 3.90
CA ARG A 14 16.88 -1.59 4.99
C ARG A 14 17.27 -2.64 6.01
N ASN A 15 18.54 -2.66 6.35
CA ASN A 15 19.11 -3.51 7.40
C ASN A 15 18.89 -2.90 8.79
N GLU A 16 19.10 -3.69 9.84
CA GLU A 16 18.94 -3.24 11.23
C GLU A 16 19.92 -2.12 11.62
N ASP A 17 21.09 -2.06 10.98
CA ASP A 17 22.11 -1.02 11.17
C ASP A 17 21.85 0.24 10.33
N ASN A 18 20.67 0.36 9.71
CA ASN A 18 20.22 1.47 8.88
C ASN A 18 20.89 1.56 7.49
N THR A 19 21.77 0.62 7.13
CA THR A 19 22.28 0.50 5.75
C THR A 19 21.19 0.00 4.79
N LEU A 20 21.35 0.29 3.51
CA LEU A 20 20.42 -0.11 2.45
C LEU A 20 21.07 -1.18 1.58
N HIS A 21 20.42 -2.34 1.49
CA HIS A 21 20.79 -3.39 0.57
C HIS A 21 20.00 -3.22 -0.74
N ILE A 22 20.72 -2.92 -1.82
CA ILE A 22 20.16 -2.81 -3.16
C ILE A 22 20.53 -4.07 -3.93
N LYS A 23 19.52 -4.79 -4.43
CA LYS A 23 19.69 -6.00 -5.24
C LYS A 23 19.02 -5.83 -6.59
N TRP A 24 19.59 -6.42 -7.63
CA TRP A 24 18.97 -6.48 -8.96
C TRP A 24 19.09 -7.86 -9.59
N GLU A 25 18.21 -8.12 -10.56
CA GLU A 25 18.22 -9.34 -11.35
C GLU A 25 19.24 -9.25 -12.49
N ASN A 26 19.71 -10.42 -12.93
CA ASN A 26 20.71 -10.61 -13.99
C ASN A 26 22.12 -10.17 -13.63
N ASN A 27 23.10 -10.88 -14.19
CA ASN A 27 24.50 -10.53 -14.01
C ASN A 27 24.86 -9.43 -15.05
N ILE A 28 24.91 -8.18 -14.60
CA ILE A 28 25.31 -7.03 -15.40
C ILE A 28 26.76 -6.71 -15.06
N GLU A 29 27.60 -6.52 -16.08
CA GLU A 29 29.04 -6.28 -15.91
C GLU A 29 29.33 -5.07 -15.02
N GLU A 30 28.61 -3.97 -15.25
CA GLU A 30 28.70 -2.75 -14.45
C GLU A 30 27.30 -2.16 -14.23
N VAL A 31 26.99 -1.77 -13.00
CA VAL A 31 25.79 -1.02 -12.62
C VAL A 31 26.21 0.27 -11.90
N ARG A 32 25.84 1.41 -12.48
CA ARG A 32 25.97 2.73 -11.85
C ARG A 32 24.68 3.07 -11.11
N ILE A 33 24.78 3.38 -9.82
CA ILE A 33 23.66 3.69 -8.95
C ILE A 33 23.69 5.18 -8.63
N TYR A 34 22.67 5.89 -9.08
CA TYR A 34 22.42 7.29 -8.74
C TYR A 34 21.35 7.37 -7.66
N TRP A 35 21.36 8.43 -6.86
CA TRP A 35 20.34 8.66 -5.85
C TRP A 35 19.78 10.10 -5.89
N SER A 36 18.56 10.28 -5.40
CA SER A 36 17.91 11.58 -5.23
C SER A 36 16.83 11.49 -4.14
N THR A 37 16.40 12.64 -3.59
CA THR A 37 15.23 12.73 -2.71
C THR A 37 13.91 12.86 -3.49
N SER A 38 13.96 12.91 -4.82
CA SER A 38 12.80 12.88 -5.72
C SER A 38 12.92 11.71 -6.70
N PRO A 39 11.82 10.97 -6.97
CA PRO A 39 11.81 9.95 -8.01
C PRO A 39 11.76 10.54 -9.43
N ASN A 40 11.41 11.82 -9.58
CA ASN A 40 11.31 12.49 -10.87
C ASN A 40 12.67 13.10 -11.26
N HIS A 41 13.03 13.00 -12.54
CA HIS A 41 14.23 13.60 -13.12
C HIS A 41 15.54 13.21 -12.44
N ILE A 42 15.62 12.00 -11.88
CA ILE A 42 16.83 11.48 -11.23
C ILE A 42 17.95 11.22 -12.26
N GLU A 43 17.63 11.02 -13.53
CA GLU A 43 18.60 10.96 -14.62
C GLU A 43 19.29 12.30 -14.91
N GLU A 44 18.67 13.42 -14.52
CA GLU A 44 19.22 14.77 -14.68
C GLU A 44 19.84 15.29 -13.38
N ASN A 45 19.18 15.03 -12.25
CA ASN A 45 19.48 15.64 -10.95
C ASN A 45 20.03 14.65 -9.91
N GLY A 46 20.12 13.37 -10.25
CA GLY A 46 20.63 12.34 -9.35
C GLY A 46 22.13 12.41 -9.19
N GLU A 47 22.60 12.22 -7.96
CA GLU A 47 24.03 12.13 -7.67
C GLU A 47 24.51 10.70 -7.82
N LEU A 48 25.65 10.49 -8.50
CA LEU A 48 26.26 9.17 -8.58
C LEU A 48 26.70 8.73 -7.17
N PHE A 49 26.11 7.64 -6.69
CA PHE A 49 26.38 7.11 -5.35
C PHE A 49 27.48 6.03 -5.38
N VAL A 50 27.33 5.01 -6.24
CA VAL A 50 28.28 3.90 -6.33
C VAL A 50 28.25 3.26 -7.72
N THR A 51 29.40 2.71 -8.14
CA THR A 51 29.51 1.83 -9.32
C THR A 51 29.85 0.43 -8.84
N VAL A 52 29.04 -0.55 -9.23
CA VAL A 52 29.20 -1.96 -8.84
C VAL A 52 29.57 -2.78 -10.07
N ASN A 53 30.62 -3.60 -9.97
CA ASN A 53 31.15 -4.39 -11.08
C ASN A 53 31.05 -5.89 -10.80
N GLY A 54 30.48 -6.66 -11.73
CA GLY A 54 30.44 -8.13 -11.67
C GLY A 54 29.61 -8.73 -10.53
N GLU A 55 28.83 -7.92 -9.82
CA GLU A 55 27.97 -8.31 -8.71
C GLU A 55 26.50 -8.00 -9.03
N SER A 56 25.57 -8.62 -8.29
CA SER A 56 24.12 -8.42 -8.44
C SER A 56 23.46 -7.69 -7.26
N SER A 57 24.28 -7.19 -6.34
CA SER A 57 23.82 -6.42 -5.19
C SER A 57 24.93 -5.57 -4.61
N CYS A 58 24.57 -4.59 -3.79
CA CYS A 58 25.48 -3.87 -2.92
C CYS A 58 24.76 -3.45 -1.63
N THR A 59 25.53 -3.20 -0.58
CA THR A 59 25.04 -2.55 0.63
C THR A 59 25.67 -1.18 0.72
N ILE A 60 24.85 -0.16 0.94
CA ILE A 60 25.26 1.24 0.99
C ILE A 60 24.79 1.90 2.29
N GLU A 61 25.51 2.94 2.72
CA GLU A 61 25.01 3.84 3.76
C GLU A 61 23.75 4.57 3.26
N ASN A 62 22.81 4.85 4.17
CA ASN A 62 21.63 5.62 3.84
C ASN A 62 22.03 7.06 3.48
N PRO A 63 21.82 7.54 2.23
CA PRO A 63 22.30 8.85 1.81
C PRO A 63 21.54 10.02 2.44
N SER A 64 20.35 9.78 3.00
CA SER A 64 19.58 10.80 3.71
C SER A 64 18.86 10.22 4.92
N GLU A 65 19.17 10.74 6.10
CA GLU A 65 18.53 10.32 7.35
C GLU A 65 17.09 10.83 7.46
N ASN A 66 16.74 11.94 6.83
CA ASN A 66 15.47 12.64 7.07
C ASN A 66 14.61 12.82 5.82
N GLU A 67 15.10 12.37 4.65
CA GLU A 67 14.35 12.41 3.40
C GLU A 67 14.37 11.03 2.76
N ARG A 68 13.36 10.75 1.94
CA ARG A 68 13.23 9.47 1.28
C ARG A 68 14.20 9.35 0.10
N PRO A 69 15.14 8.40 0.10
CA PRO A 69 16.00 8.19 -1.06
C PRO A 69 15.29 7.36 -2.13
N TYR A 70 15.53 7.74 -3.38
CA TYR A 70 15.19 6.98 -4.58
C TYR A 70 16.49 6.70 -5.32
N PHE A 71 16.61 5.50 -5.89
CA PHE A 71 17.81 5.04 -6.58
C PHE A 71 17.50 4.76 -8.04
N ARG A 72 18.36 5.23 -8.93
CA ARG A 72 18.34 4.88 -10.36
C ARG A 72 19.56 4.04 -10.69
N LEU A 73 19.31 2.79 -11.06
CA LEU A 73 20.34 1.85 -11.49
C LEU A 73 20.45 1.92 -13.01
N VAL A 74 21.66 2.14 -13.52
CA VAL A 74 21.98 2.19 -14.95
C VAL A 74 23.02 1.12 -15.24
N GLY A 75 22.57 0.04 -15.90
CA GLY A 75 23.43 -1.05 -16.32
C GLY A 75 24.23 -0.72 -17.58
N SER A 76 25.43 -1.28 -17.71
CA SER A 76 26.27 -1.15 -18.93
C SER A 76 25.61 -1.69 -20.20
N ASN A 77 24.63 -2.58 -20.06
CA ASN A 77 23.81 -3.12 -21.15
C ASN A 77 22.64 -2.20 -21.56
N GLY A 78 22.52 -1.02 -20.96
CA GLY A 78 21.46 -0.03 -21.25
C GLY A 78 20.15 -0.25 -20.50
N GLN A 79 20.04 -1.29 -19.66
CA GLN A 79 18.88 -1.45 -18.78
C GLN A 79 18.91 -0.40 -17.66
N VAL A 80 17.74 0.15 -17.35
CA VAL A 80 17.60 1.17 -16.30
C VAL A 80 16.41 0.84 -15.43
N VAL A 81 16.48 1.13 -14.13
CA VAL A 81 15.34 1.05 -13.22
C VAL A 81 15.44 2.09 -12.11
N THR A 82 14.31 2.68 -11.76
CA THR A 82 14.17 3.45 -10.52
C THR A 82 13.55 2.57 -9.44
N VAL A 83 14.15 2.57 -8.24
CA VAL A 83 13.75 1.74 -7.11
C VAL A 83 13.88 2.53 -5.81
N ALA A 84 13.05 2.22 -4.82
CA ALA A 84 13.16 2.74 -3.46
C ALA A 84 12.70 1.68 -2.46
N GLU A 85 12.92 1.92 -1.17
CA GLU A 85 12.36 1.08 -0.12
C GLU A 85 10.83 1.11 -0.17
N ARG A 86 10.20 -0.06 -0.25
CA ARG A 86 8.74 -0.14 -0.30
C ARG A 86 8.11 0.29 1.01
N ARG A 87 8.53 -0.33 2.12
CA ARG A 87 8.12 0.06 3.48
C ARG A 87 8.91 1.30 3.88
N LEU A 88 8.21 2.35 4.31
CA LEU A 88 8.90 3.54 4.81
C LEU A 88 9.42 3.26 6.23
N PRO A 89 10.57 3.81 6.62
CA PRO A 89 11.20 3.56 7.92
C PRO A 89 10.53 4.36 9.06
N LEU A 90 9.20 4.44 9.05
CA LEU A 90 8.43 5.14 10.08
C LEU A 90 8.46 4.36 11.40
N GLN A 91 8.52 5.10 12.50
CA GLN A 91 8.62 4.57 13.86
C GLN A 91 7.23 4.28 14.46
N GLY A 92 6.26 5.13 14.13
CA GLY A 92 4.89 5.12 14.63
C GLY A 92 3.87 4.40 13.74
N ALA A 93 4.25 4.09 12.50
CA ALA A 93 3.43 3.35 11.54
C ALA A 93 4.24 2.18 10.96
N PHE A 94 3.69 0.98 11.02
CA PHE A 94 4.37 -0.27 10.68
C PHE A 94 4.05 -0.76 9.27
N ASN A 95 2.84 -0.49 8.78
CA ASN A 95 2.27 -0.94 7.51
C ASN A 95 2.24 0.19 6.44
N PHE A 96 2.89 1.33 6.72
CA PHE A 96 3.04 2.44 5.77
C PHE A 96 4.02 2.08 4.65
N ARG A 97 3.55 2.09 3.40
CA ARG A 97 4.35 1.73 2.24
C ARG A 97 3.94 2.42 0.95
N ASP A 98 4.89 2.51 0.04
CA ASP A 98 4.74 2.98 -1.33
C ASP A 98 4.19 1.87 -2.24
N MET A 99 3.23 2.22 -3.09
CA MET A 99 2.61 1.33 -4.07
C MET A 99 3.30 1.41 -5.44
N GLY A 100 4.40 2.16 -5.55
CA GLY A 100 5.22 2.27 -6.76
C GLY A 100 6.04 1.01 -7.10
N GLY A 101 6.59 1.01 -8.30
CA GLY A 101 7.49 -0.02 -8.83
C GLY A 101 6.80 -1.30 -9.32
N TYR A 102 5.50 -1.49 -9.10
CA TYR A 102 4.77 -2.64 -9.65
C TYR A 102 4.64 -2.55 -11.17
N GLU A 103 4.98 -3.63 -11.85
CA GLU A 103 4.87 -3.73 -13.31
C GLU A 103 3.45 -4.12 -13.72
N THR A 104 2.95 -3.47 -14.77
CA THR A 104 1.67 -3.75 -15.41
C THR A 104 1.80 -4.84 -16.45
N THR A 105 0.68 -5.45 -16.85
CA THR A 105 0.66 -6.43 -17.96
C THR A 105 1.18 -5.87 -19.29
N GLU A 106 1.21 -4.55 -19.44
CA GLU A 106 1.73 -3.84 -20.61
C GLU A 106 3.20 -3.42 -20.48
N GLY A 107 3.88 -3.77 -19.39
CA GLY A 107 5.31 -3.48 -19.17
C GLY A 107 5.63 -2.05 -18.69
N ARG A 108 4.62 -1.25 -18.32
CA ARG A 108 4.80 0.03 -17.60
C ARG A 108 4.88 -0.23 -16.10
N LYS A 109 5.55 0.64 -15.35
CA LYS A 109 5.62 0.54 -13.87
C LYS A 109 4.80 1.63 -13.20
N VAL A 110 4.20 1.33 -12.05
CA VAL A 110 3.59 2.35 -11.18
C VAL A 110 4.70 3.30 -10.69
N LYS A 111 4.50 4.61 -10.83
CA LYS A 111 5.47 5.62 -10.42
C LYS A 111 5.69 5.57 -8.90
N TRP A 112 6.96 5.53 -8.49
CA TRP A 112 7.36 5.66 -7.10
C TRP A 112 6.99 7.03 -6.52
N GLY A 113 6.72 7.06 -5.21
CA GLY A 113 6.49 8.31 -4.48
C GLY A 113 5.20 9.04 -4.83
N LYS A 114 4.21 8.37 -5.42
CA LYS A 114 2.91 8.98 -5.76
C LYS A 114 1.77 8.44 -4.92
N LEU A 115 1.80 7.15 -4.63
CA LEU A 115 0.69 6.43 -4.03
C LEU A 115 1.20 5.65 -2.82
N TYR A 116 0.68 5.97 -1.65
CA TYR A 116 0.99 5.29 -0.40
C TYR A 116 -0.25 4.62 0.17
N ARG A 117 -0.02 3.56 0.96
CA ARG A 117 -1.04 2.94 1.80
C ARG A 117 -0.51 2.74 3.21
N SER A 118 -1.39 2.82 4.21
CA SER A 118 -0.99 2.71 5.61
C SER A 118 -2.09 2.15 6.51
N GLU A 119 -1.70 1.79 7.74
CA GLU A 119 -2.62 1.79 8.88
C GLU A 119 -2.87 3.20 9.42
N GLU A 120 -3.54 3.31 10.57
CA GLU A 120 -3.83 4.59 11.20
C GLU A 120 -2.57 5.39 11.52
N LEU A 121 -2.67 6.71 11.43
CA LEU A 121 -1.52 7.61 11.57
C LEU A 121 -1.40 8.22 12.97
N ALA A 122 -2.30 7.87 13.89
CA ALA A 122 -2.30 8.41 15.26
C ALA A 122 -1.03 8.07 16.05
N GLY A 123 -0.26 7.06 15.63
CA GLY A 123 0.99 6.65 16.25
C GLY A 123 2.25 7.35 15.74
N LEU A 124 2.15 8.15 14.65
CA LEU A 124 3.33 8.79 14.05
C LEU A 124 4.08 9.66 15.06
N THR A 125 5.40 9.55 15.06
CA THR A 125 6.29 10.39 15.87
C THR A 125 6.50 11.76 15.20
N GLU A 126 7.10 12.71 15.92
CA GLU A 126 7.50 14.01 15.35
C GLU A 126 8.44 13.82 14.14
N TRP A 127 9.37 12.88 14.24
CA TRP A 127 10.27 12.53 13.13
C TRP A 127 9.51 11.96 11.94
N ASP A 128 8.53 11.08 12.16
CA ASP A 128 7.71 10.52 11.07
C ASP A 128 6.93 11.62 10.34
N ILE A 129 6.38 12.57 11.10
CA ILE A 129 5.63 13.70 10.55
C ILE A 129 6.55 14.55 9.67
N GLU A 130 7.74 14.93 10.16
CA GLU A 130 8.72 15.69 9.36
C GLU A 130 9.17 14.93 8.12
N TYR A 131 9.40 13.62 8.23
CA TYR A 131 9.79 12.77 7.11
C TYR A 131 8.71 12.75 6.02
N LEU A 132 7.44 12.59 6.41
CA LEU A 132 6.30 12.63 5.48
C LEU A 132 6.07 14.02 4.88
N GLN A 133 6.28 15.09 5.65
CA GLN A 133 6.26 16.46 5.12
C GLN A 133 7.31 16.66 4.02
N LYS A 134 8.55 16.20 4.27
CA LYS A 134 9.65 16.30 3.29
C LYS A 134 9.44 15.43 2.06
N SER A 135 8.71 14.31 2.18
CA SER A 135 8.26 13.53 1.01
C SER A 135 7.29 14.29 0.10
N GLY A 136 6.77 15.44 0.57
CA GLY A 136 5.82 16.27 -0.15
C GLY A 136 4.38 15.74 -0.09
N LEU A 137 4.05 14.85 0.86
CA LEU A 137 2.70 14.27 1.01
C LEU A 137 1.63 15.37 1.00
N LYS A 138 0.66 15.27 0.08
CA LYS A 138 -0.38 16.29 -0.14
C LYS A 138 -1.76 15.90 0.34
N LEU A 139 -2.07 14.61 0.37
CA LEU A 139 -3.41 14.12 0.66
C LEU A 139 -3.41 12.87 1.55
N ILE A 140 -4.26 12.88 2.57
CA ILE A 140 -4.59 11.75 3.43
C ILE A 140 -6.05 11.37 3.18
N CYS A 141 -6.29 10.17 2.65
CA CYS A 141 -7.62 9.58 2.49
C CYS A 141 -7.87 8.60 3.65
N ASP A 142 -8.77 8.95 4.57
CA ASP A 142 -9.04 8.19 5.80
C ASP A 142 -10.36 7.41 5.68
N TYR A 143 -10.30 6.08 5.60
CA TYR A 143 -11.47 5.21 5.52
C TYR A 143 -12.11 4.86 6.87
N ARG A 144 -11.53 5.36 7.97
CA ARG A 144 -12.03 5.08 9.32
C ARG A 144 -13.39 5.73 9.55
N THR A 145 -14.19 5.07 10.37
CA THR A 145 -15.46 5.60 10.84
C THR A 145 -15.25 6.80 11.76
N ASP A 146 -16.27 7.63 11.96
CA ASP A 146 -16.17 8.79 12.87
C ASP A 146 -15.78 8.38 14.30
N PHE A 147 -16.22 7.20 14.74
CA PHE A 147 -15.84 6.64 16.03
C PHE A 147 -14.33 6.40 16.11
N GLU A 148 -13.76 5.72 15.12
CA GLU A 148 -12.33 5.42 15.06
C GLU A 148 -11.49 6.71 14.99
N VAL A 149 -11.89 7.67 14.14
CA VAL A 149 -11.20 8.98 13.99
C VAL A 149 -11.24 9.78 15.30
N LYS A 150 -12.39 9.82 15.99
CA LYS A 150 -12.53 10.55 17.26
C LYS A 150 -11.62 9.99 18.37
N HIS A 151 -11.43 8.67 18.42
CA HIS A 151 -10.61 8.03 19.46
C HIS A 151 -9.12 8.09 19.15
N LYS A 152 -8.75 8.12 17.86
CA LYS A 152 -7.37 8.13 17.39
C LYS A 152 -7.22 9.11 16.22
N PRO A 153 -7.29 10.43 16.48
CA PRO A 153 -7.17 11.41 15.42
C PRO A 153 -5.80 11.29 14.74
N ASN A 154 -5.76 11.55 13.42
CA ASN A 154 -4.48 11.70 12.75
C ASN A 154 -3.78 12.98 13.26
N PRO A 155 -2.44 12.98 13.36
CA PRO A 155 -1.69 14.20 13.61
C PRO A 155 -1.77 15.13 12.40
N GLU A 156 -1.52 16.42 12.63
CA GLU A 156 -1.39 17.40 11.55
C GLU A 156 -0.06 17.20 10.81
N ILE A 157 -0.12 17.05 9.48
CA ILE A 157 1.05 16.99 8.60
C ILE A 157 0.99 18.23 7.71
N THR A 158 1.87 19.21 7.96
CA THR A 158 1.89 20.46 7.20
C THR A 158 2.05 20.18 5.71
N GLY A 159 1.20 20.79 4.88
CA GLY A 159 1.18 20.56 3.42
C GLY A 159 0.27 19.41 2.98
N ALA A 160 -0.19 18.55 3.90
CA ALA A 160 -1.12 17.48 3.61
C ALA A 160 -2.53 17.83 4.11
N ARG A 161 -3.54 17.75 3.23
CA ARG A 161 -4.95 17.86 3.63
C ARG A 161 -5.54 16.47 3.89
N GLN A 162 -6.49 16.38 4.81
CA GLN A 162 -7.22 15.14 5.09
C GLN A 162 -8.61 15.15 4.44
N VAL A 163 -9.03 14.01 3.91
CA VAL A 163 -10.39 13.72 3.46
C VAL A 163 -10.88 12.46 4.15
N CYS A 164 -11.99 12.56 4.88
CA CYS A 164 -12.65 11.42 5.50
C CYS A 164 -13.58 10.75 4.48
N LEU A 165 -13.37 9.46 4.26
CA LEU A 165 -14.11 8.61 3.32
C LEU A 165 -14.62 7.37 4.08
N PRO A 166 -15.47 7.53 5.11
CA PRO A 166 -15.77 6.45 6.04
C PRO A 166 -16.39 5.25 5.32
N VAL A 167 -15.74 4.09 5.45
CA VAL A 167 -16.25 2.82 4.91
C VAL A 167 -16.88 2.03 6.06
N MET A 168 -18.11 1.56 5.85
CA MET A 168 -18.92 0.82 6.83
C MET A 168 -19.30 1.62 8.08
N GLN A 169 -19.60 2.90 7.92
CA GLN A 169 -20.04 3.79 9.00
C GLN A 169 -21.23 3.24 9.80
N ASP A 170 -22.21 2.62 9.13
CA ASP A 170 -23.40 2.09 9.78
C ASP A 170 -23.20 0.68 10.35
N LEU A 171 -22.38 -0.17 9.72
CA LEU A 171 -22.10 -1.51 10.24
C LEU A 171 -21.32 -1.49 11.57
N ALA A 172 -20.52 -0.45 11.82
CA ALA A 172 -19.85 -0.24 13.10
C ALA A 172 -20.82 0.10 14.26
N LYS A 173 -22.04 0.58 13.95
CA LYS A 173 -23.10 0.78 14.95
C LYS A 173 -23.81 -0.52 15.28
N ASP A 174 -23.97 -1.39 14.28
CA ASP A 174 -24.70 -2.66 14.41
C ASP A 174 -23.82 -3.78 14.99
N LEU A 175 -22.52 -3.79 14.69
CA LEU A 175 -21.53 -4.68 15.28
C LEU A 175 -20.78 -3.94 16.38
N ASN A 176 -21.30 -4.02 17.61
CA ASN A 176 -20.59 -3.53 18.78
C ASN A 176 -19.41 -4.46 19.12
N ILE A 177 -18.40 -4.50 18.25
CA ILE A 177 -17.20 -5.33 18.42
C ILE A 177 -16.54 -5.09 19.78
N ASN A 178 -16.63 -3.86 20.29
CA ASN A 178 -16.18 -3.50 21.63
C ASN A 178 -16.91 -4.28 22.74
N GLU A 179 -18.21 -4.53 22.59
CA GLU A 179 -19.00 -5.34 23.51
C GLU A 179 -18.57 -6.82 23.45
N PHE A 180 -18.29 -7.37 22.26
CA PHE A 180 -17.75 -8.73 22.16
C PHE A 180 -16.38 -8.87 22.80
N PHE A 181 -15.52 -7.86 22.69
CA PHE A 181 -14.26 -7.82 23.43
C PHE A 181 -14.43 -7.70 24.95
N GLN A 182 -15.51 -7.08 25.43
CA GLN A 182 -15.84 -7.04 26.86
C GLN A 182 -16.39 -8.37 27.36
N VAL A 183 -17.27 -8.99 26.59
CA VAL A 183 -17.85 -10.31 26.89
C VAL A 183 -16.81 -11.42 26.70
N GLY A 184 -15.80 -11.23 25.85
CA GLY A 184 -14.74 -12.21 25.59
C GLY A 184 -15.19 -13.36 24.67
N ASP A 185 -16.27 -13.18 23.92
CA ASP A 185 -16.84 -14.16 22.99
C ASP A 185 -17.08 -13.51 21.62
N LEU A 186 -16.42 -14.04 20.59
CA LEU A 186 -16.51 -13.55 19.21
C LEU A 186 -17.29 -14.50 18.29
N SER A 187 -17.90 -15.57 18.82
CA SER A 187 -18.56 -16.63 18.04
C SER A 187 -19.64 -16.14 17.09
N MET A 188 -20.29 -15.01 17.38
CA MET A 188 -21.29 -14.42 16.50
C MET A 188 -20.74 -13.83 15.19
N LEU A 189 -19.42 -13.67 15.07
CA LEU A 189 -18.77 -13.34 13.81
C LEU A 189 -18.66 -14.54 12.86
N GLY A 190 -19.18 -15.70 13.26
CA GLY A 190 -19.17 -16.93 12.49
C GLY A 190 -17.81 -17.63 12.59
N LYS A 191 -17.44 -18.36 11.54
CA LYS A 191 -16.15 -19.07 11.50
C LYS A 191 -14.98 -18.08 11.36
N PRO A 192 -13.76 -18.45 11.78
CA PRO A 192 -12.58 -17.62 11.59
C PRO A 192 -12.43 -17.14 10.14
N GLY A 193 -12.55 -15.82 9.94
CA GLY A 193 -12.45 -15.16 8.64
C GLY A 193 -13.76 -14.97 7.88
N GLU A 194 -14.84 -15.65 8.25
CA GLU A 194 -16.13 -15.59 7.55
C GLU A 194 -16.69 -14.16 7.47
N TYR A 195 -16.65 -13.45 8.60
CA TYR A 195 -17.03 -12.04 8.66
C TYR A 195 -16.21 -11.17 7.69
N LEU A 196 -14.89 -11.36 7.62
CA LEU A 196 -14.02 -10.55 6.76
C LEU A 196 -14.18 -10.89 5.27
N VAL A 197 -14.46 -12.15 4.93
CA VAL A 197 -14.84 -12.55 3.56
C VAL A 197 -16.11 -11.80 3.14
N LYS A 198 -17.15 -11.85 3.97
CA LYS A 198 -18.43 -11.17 3.69
C LYS A 198 -18.26 -9.65 3.60
N MET A 199 -17.52 -9.07 4.53
CA MET A 199 -17.20 -7.65 4.54
C MET A 199 -16.51 -7.20 3.25
N ASN A 200 -15.53 -7.97 2.76
CA ASN A 200 -14.82 -7.63 1.53
C ASN A 200 -15.71 -7.75 0.28
N GLN A 201 -16.67 -8.69 0.26
CA GLN A 201 -17.70 -8.73 -0.81
C GLN A 201 -18.58 -7.48 -0.79
N ASP A 202 -18.98 -7.03 0.41
CA ASP A 202 -19.88 -5.89 0.57
C ASP A 202 -19.21 -4.55 0.19
N PHE A 203 -17.87 -4.46 0.16
CA PHE A 203 -17.16 -3.30 -0.41
C PHE A 203 -17.45 -3.07 -1.90
N VAL A 204 -17.80 -4.11 -2.65
CA VAL A 204 -18.09 -4.02 -4.09
C VAL A 204 -19.40 -3.26 -4.35
N SER A 205 -20.39 -3.41 -3.47
CA SER A 205 -21.67 -2.70 -3.57
C SER A 205 -21.68 -1.36 -2.83
N GLY A 206 -20.96 -1.26 -1.69
CA GLY A 206 -20.83 -0.03 -0.89
C GLY A 206 -19.66 0.86 -1.35
N ASN A 207 -19.64 1.26 -2.61
CA ASN A 207 -18.42 1.71 -3.28
C ASN A 207 -18.12 3.23 -3.26
N GLU A 208 -18.98 4.08 -2.68
CA GLU A 208 -18.89 5.55 -2.76
C GLU A 208 -17.55 6.13 -2.26
N ALA A 209 -17.04 5.60 -1.16
CA ALA A 209 -15.74 5.98 -0.61
C ALA A 209 -14.59 5.62 -1.55
N PHE A 210 -14.67 4.47 -2.22
CA PHE A 210 -13.67 4.01 -3.18
C PHE A 210 -13.74 4.79 -4.50
N VAL A 211 -14.94 5.15 -4.96
CA VAL A 211 -15.13 6.10 -6.08
C VAL A 211 -14.43 7.43 -5.77
N SER A 212 -14.72 7.99 -4.60
CA SER A 212 -14.12 9.27 -4.15
C SER A 212 -12.60 9.18 -4.07
N PHE A 213 -12.06 8.08 -3.53
CA PHE A 213 -10.62 7.82 -3.50
C PHE A 213 -10.00 7.79 -4.91
N LEU A 214 -10.60 7.05 -5.84
CA LEU A 214 -10.08 6.96 -7.22
C LEU A 214 -10.13 8.32 -7.94
N GLN A 215 -11.19 9.10 -7.74
CA GLN A 215 -11.29 10.48 -8.27
C GLN A 215 -10.20 11.39 -7.69
N LEU A 216 -9.93 11.28 -6.39
CA LEU A 216 -8.85 12.03 -5.74
C LEU A 216 -7.48 11.61 -6.29
N ALA A 217 -7.27 10.33 -6.57
CA ALA A 217 -6.03 9.80 -7.13
C ALA A 217 -5.78 10.21 -8.59
N GLN A 218 -6.84 10.55 -9.34
CA GLN A 218 -6.74 11.07 -10.72
C GLN A 218 -6.29 12.53 -10.81
N ASN A 219 -6.26 13.25 -9.70
CA ASN A 219 -5.86 14.66 -9.69
C ASN A 219 -4.39 14.79 -9.25
N SER A 220 -3.54 15.28 -10.15
CA SER A 220 -2.10 15.48 -9.91
C SER A 220 -1.80 16.39 -8.72
N GLU A 221 -2.69 17.33 -8.40
CA GLU A 221 -2.54 18.24 -7.26
C GLU A 221 -2.68 17.53 -5.90
N ASN A 222 -3.26 16.32 -5.89
CA ASN A 222 -3.38 15.52 -4.69
C ASN A 222 -2.20 14.57 -4.45
N LEU A 223 -1.27 14.45 -5.42
CA LEU A 223 -0.14 13.52 -5.33
C LEU A 223 1.10 14.20 -4.74
N PRO A 224 1.83 13.54 -3.83
CA PRO A 224 1.61 12.18 -3.33
C PRO A 224 0.43 12.08 -2.35
N LEU A 225 -0.29 10.96 -2.38
CA LEU A 225 -1.39 10.68 -1.45
C LEU A 225 -1.15 9.39 -0.66
N VAL A 226 -1.77 9.29 0.52
CA VAL A 226 -1.88 8.05 1.30
C VAL A 226 -3.34 7.69 1.52
N ASN A 227 -3.74 6.45 1.26
CA ASN A 227 -5.01 5.92 1.73
C ASN A 227 -4.80 5.01 2.96
N HIS A 228 -5.63 5.15 3.98
CA HIS A 228 -5.47 4.36 5.20
C HIS A 228 -6.79 4.03 5.88
N CYS A 229 -6.72 3.06 6.80
CA CYS A 229 -7.78 2.70 7.73
C CYS A 229 -7.12 2.32 9.07
N THR A 230 -7.80 1.65 9.98
CA THR A 230 -7.22 1.30 11.29
C THR A 230 -6.02 0.35 11.21
N ALA A 231 -6.11 -0.72 10.42
CA ALA A 231 -5.03 -1.70 10.26
C ALA A 231 -4.27 -1.58 8.93
N GLY A 232 -4.77 -0.77 7.99
CA GLY A 232 -4.21 -0.68 6.64
C GLY A 232 -4.38 -1.95 5.81
N LYS A 233 -5.33 -2.80 6.21
CA LYS A 233 -5.50 -4.17 5.71
C LYS A 233 -6.73 -4.32 4.81
N ASP A 234 -7.94 -4.29 5.35
CA ASP A 234 -9.16 -4.62 4.58
C ASP A 234 -9.66 -3.44 3.73
N ARG A 235 -10.18 -2.37 4.37
CA ARG A 235 -10.66 -1.16 3.65
C ARG A 235 -9.57 -0.55 2.77
N THR A 236 -8.37 -0.35 3.35
CA THR A 236 -7.19 0.09 2.62
C THR A 236 -6.80 -0.90 1.53
N GLY A 237 -6.79 -2.20 1.81
CA GLY A 237 -6.37 -3.22 0.86
C GLY A 237 -7.29 -3.32 -0.34
N PHE A 238 -8.61 -3.23 -0.15
CA PHE A 238 -9.55 -3.17 -1.26
C PHE A 238 -9.34 -1.91 -2.10
N GLY A 239 -9.25 -0.73 -1.49
CA GLY A 239 -9.00 0.52 -2.21
C GLY A 239 -7.69 0.51 -3.01
N SER A 240 -6.59 0.06 -2.37
CA SER A 240 -5.27 -0.09 -3.00
C SER A 240 -5.28 -1.14 -4.11
N ALA A 241 -5.91 -2.29 -3.89
CA ALA A 241 -6.02 -3.35 -4.88
C ALA A 241 -6.82 -2.90 -6.11
N LEU A 242 -7.95 -2.22 -5.89
CA LEU A 242 -8.78 -1.69 -6.96
C LEU A 242 -8.00 -0.70 -7.83
N LEU A 243 -7.27 0.24 -7.21
CA LEU A 243 -6.42 1.18 -7.95
C LEU A 243 -5.33 0.46 -8.76
N LEU A 244 -4.60 -0.48 -8.17
CA LEU A 244 -3.53 -1.22 -8.86
C LEU A 244 -4.07 -2.08 -10.01
N LEU A 245 -5.22 -2.74 -9.83
CA LEU A 245 -5.88 -3.51 -10.89
C LEU A 245 -6.32 -2.60 -12.05
N LEU A 246 -6.88 -1.43 -11.77
CA LEU A 246 -7.28 -0.45 -12.80
C LEU A 246 -6.08 0.15 -13.54
N LEU A 247 -4.93 0.23 -12.89
CA LEU A 247 -3.65 0.58 -13.53
C LEU A 247 -3.09 -0.56 -14.39
N GLY A 248 -3.66 -1.77 -14.33
CA GLY A 248 -3.23 -2.94 -15.11
C GLY A 248 -2.15 -3.77 -14.45
N VAL A 249 -1.93 -3.62 -13.13
CA VAL A 249 -1.03 -4.50 -12.37
C VAL A 249 -1.66 -5.90 -12.27
N PRO A 250 -0.91 -6.99 -12.52
CA PRO A 250 -1.44 -8.35 -12.44
C PRO A 250 -2.04 -8.67 -11.07
N GLU A 251 -3.18 -9.36 -11.05
CA GLU A 251 -3.88 -9.75 -9.82
C GLU A 251 -2.97 -10.46 -8.81
N LYS A 252 -2.09 -11.34 -9.29
CA LYS A 252 -1.08 -12.02 -8.45
C LYS A 252 -0.22 -11.02 -7.67
N THR A 253 0.30 -10.00 -8.35
CA THR A 253 1.15 -8.96 -7.74
C THR A 253 0.36 -8.08 -6.77
N VAL A 254 -0.90 -7.78 -7.10
CA VAL A 254 -1.81 -7.06 -6.19
C VAL A 254 -2.07 -7.86 -4.91
N MET A 255 -2.29 -9.17 -5.03
CA MET A 255 -2.47 -10.06 -3.88
C MET A 255 -1.19 -10.13 -3.04
N GLU A 256 -0.02 -10.20 -3.67
CA GLU A 256 1.28 -10.17 -2.98
C GLU A 256 1.45 -8.87 -2.16
N ASP A 257 1.13 -7.68 -2.71
CA ASP A 257 1.14 -6.42 -1.93
C ASP A 257 0.18 -6.45 -0.74
N TYR A 258 -1.03 -6.97 -0.95
CA TYR A 258 -2.02 -7.07 0.11
C TYR A 258 -1.50 -7.92 1.28
N LEU A 259 -0.86 -9.06 0.98
CA LEU A 259 -0.32 -10.00 1.96
C LEU A 259 0.94 -9.48 2.69
N LEU A 260 1.66 -8.48 2.15
CA LEU A 260 2.75 -7.80 2.86
C LEU A 260 2.32 -7.25 4.22
N SER A 261 1.02 -6.94 4.38
CA SER A 261 0.45 -6.48 5.64
C SER A 261 0.71 -7.43 6.81
N ASN A 262 0.84 -8.74 6.56
CA ASN A 262 1.16 -9.73 7.60
C ASN A 262 2.56 -9.52 8.16
N GLY A 263 3.58 -9.45 7.30
CA GLY A 263 4.97 -9.27 7.73
C GLY A 263 5.19 -7.89 8.37
N PHE A 264 4.57 -6.85 7.82
CA PHE A 264 4.72 -5.49 8.36
C PHE A 264 4.06 -5.29 9.71
N ARG A 265 3.00 -6.06 10.02
CA ARG A 265 2.27 -5.97 11.28
C ARG A 265 2.55 -7.12 12.24
N GLU A 266 3.43 -8.07 11.90
CA GLU A 266 3.67 -9.31 12.66
C GLU A 266 3.86 -9.05 14.16
N LYS A 267 4.89 -8.26 14.52
CA LYS A 267 5.20 -7.93 15.93
C LYS A 267 4.03 -7.25 16.65
N LEU A 268 3.30 -6.37 15.96
CA LEU A 268 2.14 -5.70 16.54
C LEU A 268 0.98 -6.69 16.75
N ASN A 269 0.72 -7.55 15.77
CA ASN A 269 -0.31 -8.57 15.82
C ASN A 269 -0.02 -9.59 16.93
N GLU A 270 1.22 -10.04 17.10
CA GLU A 270 1.64 -10.91 18.21
C GLU A 270 1.35 -10.28 19.57
N LYS A 271 1.76 -9.01 19.75
CA LYS A 271 1.53 -8.26 20.99
C LYS A 271 0.03 -8.11 21.27
N MET A 272 -0.75 -7.78 20.25
CA MET A 272 -2.20 -7.61 20.35
C MET A 272 -2.92 -8.94 20.61
N MET A 273 -2.45 -10.05 20.02
CA MET A 273 -2.95 -11.39 20.30
C MET A 273 -2.66 -11.82 21.73
N ALA A 274 -1.45 -11.57 22.23
CA ALA A 274 -1.14 -11.86 23.63
C ALA A 274 -2.04 -11.08 24.60
N PHE A 275 -2.31 -9.81 24.31
CA PHE A 275 -3.12 -8.96 25.18
C PHE A 275 -4.63 -9.21 25.09
N LEU A 276 -5.19 -9.27 23.88
CA LEU A 276 -6.62 -9.45 23.67
C LEU A 276 -7.02 -10.92 23.73
N GLY A 277 -6.19 -11.82 23.22
CA GLY A 277 -6.45 -13.27 23.26
C GLY A 277 -6.53 -13.82 24.69
N ALA A 278 -5.79 -13.23 25.64
CA ALA A 278 -5.89 -13.55 27.06
C ALA A 278 -7.25 -13.18 27.69
N LYS A 279 -8.03 -12.32 27.05
CA LYS A 279 -9.38 -11.91 27.50
C LYS A 279 -10.49 -12.79 26.92
N LEU A 280 -10.16 -13.70 26.00
CA LEU A 280 -11.15 -14.54 25.31
C LEU A 280 -11.42 -15.83 26.07
N GLN A 281 -12.70 -16.19 26.16
CA GLN A 281 -13.18 -17.28 26.99
C GLN A 281 -12.98 -18.66 26.35
N ASN A 282 -12.84 -18.73 25.03
CA ASN A 282 -12.80 -20.00 24.29
C ASN A 282 -11.82 -19.94 23.09
N ASP A 283 -11.38 -21.12 22.64
CA ASP A 283 -10.41 -21.26 21.53
C ASP A 283 -10.98 -20.81 20.18
N GLU A 284 -12.28 -20.96 19.97
CA GLU A 284 -12.96 -20.51 18.75
C GLU A 284 -12.85 -18.99 18.58
N SER A 285 -13.13 -18.22 19.64
CA SER A 285 -12.98 -16.77 19.66
C SER A 285 -11.53 -16.36 19.45
N ARG A 286 -10.56 -17.10 19.98
CA ARG A 286 -9.13 -16.84 19.73
C ARG A 286 -8.77 -17.04 18.26
N ALA A 287 -9.31 -18.07 17.62
CA ALA A 287 -9.11 -18.32 16.20
C ALA A 287 -9.77 -17.22 15.33
N ILE A 288 -10.98 -16.76 15.72
CA ILE A 288 -11.66 -15.63 15.07
C ILE A 288 -10.83 -14.36 15.20
N LEU A 289 -10.31 -14.05 16.39
CA LEU A 289 -9.45 -12.89 16.60
C LEU A 289 -8.16 -12.97 15.78
N GLY A 290 -7.52 -14.14 15.73
CA GLY A 290 -6.33 -14.35 14.89
C GLY A 290 -6.61 -14.05 13.42
N ALA A 291 -7.73 -14.57 12.89
CA ALA A 291 -8.19 -14.28 11.54
C ALA A 291 -8.44 -12.77 11.31
N MET A 292 -8.92 -12.05 12.32
CA MET A 292 -9.13 -10.61 12.24
C MET A 292 -7.83 -9.81 12.09
N PHE A 293 -6.72 -10.27 12.66
CA PHE A 293 -5.42 -9.59 12.55
C PHE A 293 -4.64 -9.95 11.29
N GLU A 294 -4.87 -11.14 10.72
CA GLU A 294 -4.19 -11.62 9.52
C GLU A 294 -4.81 -11.05 8.24
N ALA A 295 -3.97 -10.72 7.27
CA ALA A 295 -4.37 -10.56 5.88
C ALA A 295 -4.42 -11.96 5.25
N ARG A 296 -5.62 -12.46 4.94
CA ARG A 296 -5.78 -13.74 4.24
C ARG A 296 -6.21 -13.50 2.80
N ALA A 297 -5.62 -14.26 1.88
CA ALA A 297 -5.89 -14.14 0.46
C ALA A 297 -7.39 -14.26 0.14
N GLU A 298 -8.10 -15.13 0.86
CA GLU A 298 -9.55 -15.32 0.73
C GLU A 298 -10.37 -14.04 0.96
N TYR A 299 -9.87 -13.07 1.73
CA TYR A 299 -10.60 -11.82 1.99
C TYR A 299 -10.60 -10.93 0.74
N LEU A 300 -9.43 -10.60 0.21
CA LEU A 300 -9.34 -9.80 -1.00
C LEU A 300 -9.87 -10.56 -2.23
N GLN A 301 -9.61 -11.88 -2.31
CA GLN A 301 -10.13 -12.71 -3.39
C GLN A 301 -11.66 -12.72 -3.40
N ALA A 302 -12.32 -12.68 -2.24
CA ALA A 302 -13.77 -12.62 -2.19
C ALA A 302 -14.32 -11.34 -2.85
N ALA A 303 -13.64 -10.19 -2.66
CA ALA A 303 -14.01 -8.95 -3.34
C ALA A 303 -13.77 -9.02 -4.86
N ILE A 304 -12.62 -9.54 -5.28
CA ILE A 304 -12.27 -9.71 -6.70
C ILE A 304 -13.26 -10.66 -7.39
N ASN A 305 -13.59 -11.78 -6.74
CA ASN A 305 -14.56 -12.73 -7.26
C ASN A 305 -15.97 -12.12 -7.33
N GLU A 306 -16.36 -11.27 -6.38
CA GLU A 306 -17.65 -10.59 -6.42
C GLU A 306 -17.71 -9.55 -7.55
N ILE A 307 -16.62 -8.81 -7.80
CA ILE A 307 -16.46 -7.96 -9.00
C ILE A 307 -16.64 -8.79 -10.27
N GLN A 308 -15.92 -9.91 -10.38
CA GLN A 308 -15.98 -10.78 -11.55
C GLN A 308 -17.39 -11.35 -11.77
N LYS A 309 -18.04 -11.78 -10.69
CA LYS A 309 -19.40 -12.35 -10.71
C LYS A 309 -20.46 -11.33 -11.13
N GLN A 310 -20.39 -10.10 -10.63
CA GLN A 310 -21.41 -9.08 -10.89
C GLN A 310 -21.18 -8.32 -12.20
N TYR A 311 -19.93 -8.08 -12.58
CA TYR A 311 -19.58 -7.16 -13.67
C TYR A 311 -18.79 -7.81 -14.81
N GLY A 312 -18.13 -8.94 -14.56
CA GLY A 312 -17.38 -9.71 -15.56
C GLY A 312 -15.91 -9.30 -15.74
N SER A 313 -15.51 -8.11 -15.29
CA SER A 313 -14.11 -7.68 -15.17
C SER A 313 -13.99 -6.45 -14.27
N VAL A 314 -12.76 -6.09 -13.86
CA VAL A 314 -12.52 -4.87 -13.06
C VAL A 314 -12.80 -3.60 -13.86
N GLU A 315 -12.54 -3.60 -15.17
CA GLU A 315 -12.83 -2.47 -16.06
C GLU A 315 -14.35 -2.30 -16.24
N ALA A 316 -15.08 -3.40 -16.39
CA ALA A 316 -16.54 -3.36 -16.45
C ALA A 316 -17.16 -2.89 -15.13
N TYR A 317 -16.55 -3.21 -13.99
CA TYR A 317 -16.94 -2.66 -12.69
C TYR A 317 -16.66 -1.16 -12.60
N ALA A 318 -15.48 -0.71 -13.03
CA ALA A 318 -15.15 0.71 -13.11
C ALA A 318 -16.16 1.49 -13.95
N GLU A 319 -16.50 1.01 -15.14
CA GLU A 319 -17.44 1.69 -16.03
C GLU A 319 -18.88 1.68 -15.50
N LYS A 320 -19.38 0.51 -15.07
CA LYS A 320 -20.81 0.33 -14.76
C LYS A 320 -21.19 0.72 -13.34
N ALA A 321 -20.28 0.60 -12.37
CA ALA A 321 -20.57 0.81 -10.96
C ALA A 321 -19.82 1.99 -10.35
N LEU A 322 -18.58 2.25 -10.79
CA LEU A 322 -17.77 3.34 -10.24
C LEU A 322 -17.89 4.64 -11.06
N GLY A 323 -18.43 4.58 -12.28
CA GLY A 323 -18.60 5.74 -13.16
C GLY A 323 -17.32 6.21 -13.88
N PHE A 324 -16.29 5.35 -13.98
CA PHE A 324 -15.03 5.67 -14.66
C PHE A 324 -15.08 5.22 -16.11
N THR A 325 -15.00 6.18 -17.03
CA THR A 325 -14.91 5.90 -18.46
C THR A 325 -13.54 5.34 -18.82
N LYS A 326 -13.43 4.72 -20.00
CA LYS A 326 -12.12 4.27 -20.53
C LYS A 326 -11.11 5.40 -20.66
N GLU A 327 -11.57 6.60 -21.04
CA GLU A 327 -10.73 7.80 -21.14
C GLU A 327 -10.19 8.21 -19.77
N SER A 328 -11.06 8.28 -18.76
CA SER A 328 -10.67 8.57 -17.37
C SER A 328 -9.66 7.55 -16.81
N LEU A 329 -9.81 6.26 -17.13
CA LEU A 329 -8.83 5.24 -16.74
C LEU A 329 -7.49 5.41 -17.46
N GLU A 330 -7.48 5.83 -18.73
CA GLU A 330 -6.23 6.08 -19.45
C GLU A 330 -5.51 7.33 -18.91
N GLU A 331 -6.24 8.39 -18.58
CA GLU A 331 -5.68 9.57 -17.90
C GLU A 331 -5.02 9.20 -16.57
N MET A 332 -5.69 8.34 -15.78
CA MET A 332 -5.13 7.79 -14.55
C MET A 332 -3.82 7.04 -14.79
N LYS A 333 -3.76 6.21 -15.84
CA LYS A 333 -2.54 5.47 -16.22
C LYS A 333 -1.42 6.40 -16.67
N VAL A 334 -1.70 7.44 -17.47
CA VAL A 334 -0.70 8.45 -17.86
C VAL A 334 -0.12 9.16 -16.63
N LEU A 335 -0.98 9.53 -15.69
CA LEU A 335 -0.57 10.21 -14.47
C LEU A 335 0.30 9.31 -13.57
N LEU A 336 -0.13 8.07 -13.34
CA LEU A 336 0.40 7.20 -12.28
C LEU A 336 1.40 6.14 -12.74
N LEU A 337 1.54 5.88 -14.04
CA LEU A 337 2.53 4.94 -14.57
C LEU A 337 3.68 5.67 -15.27
N GLU A 338 4.87 5.07 -15.25
CA GLU A 338 6.04 5.49 -16.00
C GLU A 338 5.79 5.43 -17.52
N GLU A 339 6.55 6.24 -18.27
CA GLU A 339 6.59 6.20 -19.73
C GLU A 339 7.39 4.97 -20.21
N LYS A 340 7.08 4.48 -21.41
CA LYS A 340 7.66 3.25 -21.97
C LYS A 340 9.05 3.42 -22.59
#